data_AF-A0A0N4VUS0-F1
#
_entry.id   AF-A0A0N4VUS0-F1
#
_cell.length_a   1.000
_cell.length_b   1.000
_cell.length_c   1.000
_cell.angle_alpha   90.00
_cell.angle_beta   90.00
_cell.angle_gamma   90.00
#
_symmetry.space_group_name_H-M   'P 1'
#
loop_
_entity.id
_entity.type
_entity.pdbx_description
1 polymer ?
#
loop_
_entity_poly.entity_id
_entity_poly.type
_entity_poly.pdbx_seq_one_letter_code
_entity_poly.pdbx_strand_id
1 'polypeptide(L)'
;MACVISIGTGSCPAQDTEGIDMNFNFFATCTSSSGQPVRYSREWCHSLNVPFFRFSPMMRTAVQLDNTERDVIMQMLWETECYIRGEGKYELQQLARFLELKPLSGKNEWERSHGLDERADMELATAAAADLTDRLGLDN
;
A
#
# COMPACT_ATOMS: atom_id res chain seq x y z
N MET A 1 -3.70 8.82 -15.32
CA MET A 1 -3.65 9.45 -13.98
C MET A 1 -3.34 8.40 -12.92
N ALA A 2 -2.39 8.72 -12.03
CA ALA A 2 -2.07 7.93 -10.84
C ALA A 2 -2.68 8.59 -9.59
N CYS A 3 -2.80 7.86 -8.49
CA CYS A 3 -3.13 8.41 -7.17
C CYS A 3 -2.15 7.84 -6.14
N VAL A 4 -1.89 8.59 -5.08
CA VAL A 4 -1.05 8.15 -3.97
C VAL A 4 -1.92 7.97 -2.74
N ILE A 5 -1.80 6.81 -2.09
CA ILE A 5 -2.52 6.47 -0.86
C ILE A 5 -1.47 6.24 0.22
N SER A 6 -1.61 6.92 1.35
CA SER A 6 -0.77 6.79 2.52
C SER A 6 -1.60 6.24 3.67
N ILE A 7 -1.19 5.11 4.24
CA ILE A 7 -1.89 4.45 5.35
C ILE A 7 -0.97 4.49 6.57
N GLY A 8 -1.46 5.05 7.67
CA GLY A 8 -0.78 5.07 8.96
C GLY A 8 -1.38 4.07 9.93
N THR A 9 -0.58 3.62 10.89
CA THR A 9 -0.99 2.72 11.99
C THR A 9 -1.74 3.45 13.11
N GLY A 10 -2.06 4.72 12.90
CA GLY A 10 -2.75 5.58 13.85
C GLY A 10 -1.82 6.44 14.71
N SER A 11 -2.37 7.53 15.24
CA SER A 11 -1.66 8.46 16.14
C SER A 11 -2.31 8.46 17.51
N CYS A 12 -1.51 8.38 18.57
CA CYS A 12 -1.99 8.55 19.93
C CYS A 12 -2.11 10.05 20.29
N PRO A 13 -3.04 10.44 21.17
CA PRO A 13 -3.10 11.80 21.70
C PRO A 13 -1.81 12.11 22.44
N ALA A 14 -1.40 13.38 22.38
CA ALA A 14 -0.25 13.87 23.11
C ALA A 14 -0.44 13.57 24.61
N GLN A 15 0.44 12.73 25.17
CA GLN A 15 0.52 12.56 26.60
C GLN A 15 1.33 13.73 27.17
N ASP A 16 0.87 14.27 28.31
CA ASP A 16 1.58 15.32 29.03
C ASP A 16 2.94 14.78 29.47
N THR A 17 4.01 15.33 28.91
CA THR A 17 5.37 14.90 29.19
C THR A 17 5.85 15.58 30.46
N GLU A 18 5.63 14.93 31.61
CA GLU A 18 6.26 15.31 32.88
C GLU A 18 7.74 14.91 32.87
N GLY A 19 8.56 15.59 32.06
CA GLY A 19 10.01 15.40 32.06
C GLY A 19 10.66 15.55 30.69
N ILE A 20 11.84 16.19 30.70
CA ILE A 20 12.70 16.37 29.52
C ILE A 20 13.49 15.08 29.31
N ASP A 21 12.84 14.01 28.84
CA ASP A 21 13.56 12.79 28.43
C ASP A 21 13.96 12.88 26.94
N MET A 22 15.02 13.66 26.67
CA MET A 22 15.45 14.01 25.32
C MET A 22 15.88 12.81 24.47
N ASN A 23 16.30 11.70 25.08
CA ASN A 23 16.79 10.53 24.36
C ASN A 23 15.66 9.73 23.69
N PHE A 24 14.56 9.49 24.40
CA PHE A 24 13.42 8.75 23.85
C PHE A 24 12.66 9.60 22.81
N ASN A 25 12.52 10.89 23.08
CA ASN A 25 11.80 11.80 22.18
C ASN A 25 12.50 11.97 20.82
N PHE A 26 13.84 11.97 20.80
CA PHE A 26 14.60 12.03 19.55
C PHE A 26 14.34 10.82 18.64
N PHE A 27 14.41 9.60 19.17
CA PHE A 27 14.12 8.39 18.38
C PHE A 27 12.67 8.34 17.91
N ALA A 28 11.72 8.80 18.72
CA ALA A 28 10.33 8.93 18.32
C ALA A 28 10.16 9.91 17.14
N THR A 29 10.87 11.04 17.13
CA THR A 29 10.84 11.97 15.98
C THR A 29 11.46 11.40 14.70
N CYS A 30 12.52 10.59 14.83
CA CYS A 30 13.18 9.95 13.68
C CYS A 30 12.32 8.85 13.04
N THR A 31 11.52 8.16 13.85
CA THR A 31 10.63 7.07 13.40
C THR A 31 9.19 7.53 13.18
N SER A 32 8.90 8.82 13.43
CA SER A 32 7.58 9.40 13.23
C SER A 32 7.20 9.37 11.74
N SER A 33 6.42 8.36 11.36
CA SER A 33 5.83 8.22 10.03
C SER A 33 4.68 9.20 9.79
N SER A 34 4.19 9.85 10.85
CA SER A 34 3.27 10.98 10.84
C SER A 34 4.01 12.31 10.92
N GLY A 35 3.53 13.35 10.22
CA GLY A 35 4.11 14.70 10.29
C GLY A 35 4.81 15.13 9.00
N GLN A 36 6.09 15.52 9.08
CA GLN A 36 6.83 16.13 7.97
C GLN A 36 6.91 15.27 6.70
N PRO A 37 7.20 13.95 6.75
CA PRO A 37 7.23 13.13 5.55
C PRO A 37 5.90 13.16 4.78
N VAL A 38 4.78 13.06 5.50
CA VAL A 38 3.42 13.13 4.91
C VAL A 38 3.16 14.49 4.28
N ARG A 39 3.63 15.58 4.91
CA ARG A 39 3.52 16.94 4.35
C ARG A 39 4.32 17.07 3.05
N TYR A 40 5.57 16.64 3.04
CA TYR A 40 6.39 16.69 1.82
C TYR A 40 5.79 15.86 0.69
N SER A 41 5.33 14.63 0.98
CA SER A 41 4.65 13.81 -0.02
C SER A 41 3.39 14.48 -0.55
N ARG A 42 2.59 15.12 0.31
CA ARG A 42 1.39 15.86 -0.09
C ARG A 42 1.72 17.03 -1.01
N GLU A 43 2.67 17.88 -0.63
CA GLU A 43 3.09 19.03 -1.45
C GLU A 43 3.68 18.59 -2.79
N TRP A 44 4.43 17.49 -2.80
CA TRP A 44 4.98 16.94 -4.04
C TRP A 44 3.89 16.32 -4.94
N CYS A 45 2.91 15.63 -4.36
CA CYS A 45 1.76 15.16 -5.13
C CYS A 45 0.93 16.33 -5.67
N HIS A 46 0.81 17.42 -4.90
CA HIS A 46 0.15 18.64 -5.33
C HIS A 46 0.87 19.30 -6.51
N SER A 47 2.21 19.36 -6.51
CA SER A 47 2.97 19.91 -7.65
C SER A 47 2.86 19.06 -8.92
N LEU A 48 2.66 17.75 -8.77
CA LEU A 48 2.40 16.82 -9.88
C LEU A 48 0.92 16.71 -10.25
N ASN A 49 0.04 17.47 -9.59
CA ASN A 49 -1.40 17.46 -9.77
C ASN A 49 -2.02 16.05 -9.60
N VAL A 50 -1.44 15.26 -8.69
CA VAL A 50 -1.86 13.90 -8.33
C VAL A 50 -2.60 13.93 -6.99
N PRO A 51 -3.78 13.29 -6.87
CA PRO A 51 -4.51 13.25 -5.61
C PRO A 51 -3.76 12.39 -4.57
N PHE A 52 -3.65 12.92 -3.35
CA PHE A 52 -3.01 12.29 -2.20
C PHE A 52 -4.02 12.07 -1.08
N PHE A 53 -4.25 10.81 -0.71
CA PHE A 53 -5.16 10.43 0.38
C PHE A 53 -4.36 9.88 1.57
N ARG A 54 -4.69 10.32 2.79
CA ARG A 54 -4.03 9.85 4.03
C ARG A 54 -5.06 9.34 5.01
N PHE A 55 -4.96 8.06 5.36
CA PHE A 55 -5.78 7.44 6.39
C PHE A 55 -4.92 7.16 7.61
N SER A 56 -5.30 7.72 8.77
CA SER A 56 -4.57 7.51 10.02
C SER A 56 -5.56 7.66 11.19
N PRO A 57 -6.02 6.55 11.79
CA PRO A 57 -6.98 6.61 12.89
C PRO A 57 -6.34 7.24 14.15
N MET A 58 -7.11 8.02 14.90
CA MET A 58 -6.66 8.52 16.20
C MET A 58 -6.92 7.40 17.24
N MET A 59 -5.85 6.85 17.82
CA MET A 59 -5.96 5.80 18.84
C MET A 59 -6.06 6.43 20.22
N ARG A 60 -6.88 5.87 21.12
CA ARG A 60 -7.03 6.42 22.49
C ARG A 60 -5.84 6.12 23.40
N THR A 61 -5.22 4.96 23.20
CA THR A 61 -4.14 4.46 24.05
C THR A 61 -2.86 4.37 23.24
N ALA A 62 -1.73 4.76 23.83
CA ALA A 62 -0.42 4.48 23.25
C ALA A 62 -0.14 2.98 23.36
N VAL A 63 -0.16 2.27 22.24
CA VAL A 63 0.16 0.84 22.20
C VAL A 63 1.60 0.65 21.73
N GLN A 64 2.36 -0.13 22.49
CA GLN A 64 3.72 -0.49 22.11
C GLN A 64 3.73 -1.49 20.96
N LEU A 65 4.77 -1.45 20.14
CA LEU A 65 4.92 -2.27 18.94
C LEU A 65 4.99 -3.78 19.23
N ASP A 66 5.40 -4.15 20.43
CA ASP A 66 5.56 -5.53 20.90
C ASP A 66 4.33 -6.07 21.65
N ASN A 67 3.24 -5.30 21.73
CA ASN A 67 2.05 -5.77 22.42
C ASN A 67 1.35 -6.90 21.64
N THR A 68 1.16 -8.04 22.29
CA THR A 68 0.49 -9.23 21.74
C THR A 68 -0.84 -9.54 22.43
N GLU A 69 -1.30 -8.67 23.34
CA GLU A 69 -2.57 -8.81 24.05
C GLU A 69 -3.75 -8.61 23.09
N ARG A 70 -4.62 -9.62 23.03
CA ARG A 70 -5.74 -9.65 22.07
C ARG A 70 -6.74 -8.53 22.30
N ASP A 71 -7.05 -8.24 23.55
CA ASP A 71 -8.02 -7.21 23.93
C ASP A 71 -7.58 -5.82 23.45
N VAL A 72 -6.28 -5.52 23.56
CA VAL A 72 -5.71 -4.25 23.08
C VAL A 72 -5.73 -4.17 21.56
N ILE A 73 -5.41 -5.26 20.85
CA ILE A 73 -5.47 -5.32 19.39
C ILE A 73 -6.92 -5.16 18.89
N MET A 74 -7.88 -5.85 19.53
CA MET A 74 -9.31 -5.71 19.21
C MET A 74 -9.79 -4.27 19.41
N GLN A 75 -9.35 -3.61 20.48
CA GLN A 75 -9.66 -2.21 20.72
C GLN A 75 -9.10 -1.30 19.61
N MET A 76 -7.84 -1.51 19.19
CA MET A 76 -7.24 -0.75 18.08
C MET A 76 -7.98 -0.96 16.75
N LEU A 77 -8.39 -2.20 16.46
CA LEU A 77 -9.19 -2.53 15.28
C LEU A 77 -10.55 -1.84 15.32
N TRP A 78 -11.22 -1.84 16.47
CA TRP A 78 -12.52 -1.19 16.66
C TRP A 78 -12.43 0.34 16.50
N GLU A 79 -11.40 0.96 17.04
CA GLU A 79 -11.14 2.39 16.87
C GLU A 79 -10.90 2.75 15.40
N THR A 80 -10.17 1.89 14.68
CA THR A 80 -9.96 2.04 13.24
C THR A 80 -11.27 1.91 12.47
N GLU A 81 -12.13 0.95 12.83
CA GLU A 81 -13.46 0.79 12.21
C GLU A 81 -14.35 2.02 12.45
N CYS A 82 -14.35 2.55 13.68
CA CYS A 82 -15.06 3.78 14.03
C CYS A 82 -14.57 4.97 13.20
N TYR A 83 -13.26 5.12 13.03
CA TYR A 83 -12.65 6.15 12.20
C TYR A 83 -13.09 6.04 10.72
N ILE A 84 -13.04 4.84 10.14
CA ILE A 84 -13.45 4.62 8.74
C ILE A 84 -14.93 4.94 8.54
N ARG A 85 -15.79 4.57 9.50
CA ARG A 85 -17.24 4.81 9.40
C ARG A 85 -17.64 6.26 9.68
N GLY A 86 -16.87 6.96 10.51
CA GLY A 86 -17.08 8.37 10.85
C GLY A 86 -16.37 9.31 9.88
N GLU A 87 -15.12 9.65 10.20
CA GLU A 87 -14.33 10.67 9.49
C GLU A 87 -13.84 10.21 8.11
N GLY A 88 -13.35 8.97 8.01
CA GLY A 88 -12.73 8.44 6.78
C GLY A 88 -13.72 8.08 5.67
N LYS A 89 -15.03 8.06 5.95
CA LYS A 89 -16.05 7.55 5.03
C LYS A 89 -16.11 8.36 3.73
N TYR A 90 -16.07 9.68 3.83
CA TYR A 90 -16.18 10.56 2.67
C TYR A 90 -14.95 10.46 1.77
N GLU A 91 -13.75 10.50 2.35
CA GLU A 91 -12.49 10.37 1.61
C GLU A 91 -12.38 9.01 0.92
N LEU A 92 -12.83 7.94 1.59
CA LEU A 92 -12.86 6.60 1.01
C LEU A 92 -13.84 6.51 -0.19
N GLN A 93 -15.00 7.15 -0.10
CA GLN A 93 -15.96 7.22 -1.21
C GLN A 93 -15.40 8.03 -2.39
N GLN A 94 -14.70 9.13 -2.13
CA GLN A 94 -14.03 9.90 -3.18
C GLN A 94 -12.93 9.08 -3.86
N LEU A 95 -12.13 8.35 -3.08
CA LEU A 95 -11.12 7.44 -3.60
C LEU A 95 -11.76 6.32 -4.44
N ALA A 96 -12.81 5.67 -3.95
CA ALA A 96 -13.52 4.62 -4.70
C ALA A 96 -14.04 5.15 -6.03
N ARG A 97 -14.71 6.31 -6.03
CA ARG A 97 -15.17 6.96 -7.27
C ARG A 97 -14.01 7.28 -8.22
N PHE A 98 -12.89 7.76 -7.69
CA PHE A 98 -11.70 8.06 -8.49
C PHE A 98 -11.13 6.81 -9.15
N LEU A 99 -11.12 5.67 -8.43
CA LEU A 99 -10.66 4.39 -8.94
C LEU A 99 -11.66 3.77 -9.95
N GLU A 100 -12.97 3.89 -9.72
CA GLU A 100 -14.02 3.42 -10.63
C GLU A 100 -14.02 4.18 -11.97
N LEU A 101 -13.81 5.50 -11.94
CA LEU A 101 -13.68 6.33 -13.13
C LEU A 101 -12.46 5.97 -13.98
N LYS A 102 -11.50 5.24 -13.40
CA LYS A 102 -10.35 4.71 -14.13
C LYS A 102 -10.65 3.25 -14.48
N PRO A 103 -11.14 2.94 -15.71
CA PRO A 103 -11.01 1.58 -16.20
C PRO A 103 -9.53 1.23 -16.09
N LEU A 104 -9.20 0.04 -15.57
CA LEU A 104 -7.84 -0.47 -15.40
C LEU A 104 -7.12 -0.43 -16.76
N SER A 105 -6.59 0.74 -17.11
CA SER A 105 -5.86 0.98 -18.33
C SER A 105 -4.55 0.22 -18.17
N GLY A 106 -4.51 -0.96 -18.79
CA GLY A 106 -3.32 -1.79 -18.85
C GLY A 106 -3.22 -2.83 -17.75
N LYS A 107 -4.17 -3.77 -17.66
CA LYS A 107 -3.87 -5.08 -17.07
C LYS A 107 -2.74 -5.83 -17.80
N ASN A 108 -2.25 -5.33 -18.94
CA ASN A 108 -1.38 -6.10 -19.83
C ASN A 108 -0.03 -5.40 -20.10
N GLU A 109 0.30 -4.25 -19.51
CA GLU A 109 1.46 -3.44 -19.94
C GLU A 109 2.74 -3.73 -19.15
N TRP A 110 2.62 -4.03 -17.85
CA TRP A 110 3.74 -4.48 -17.02
C TRP A 110 4.06 -5.97 -17.25
N GLU A 111 3.04 -6.81 -17.50
CA GLU A 111 3.20 -8.22 -17.90
C GLU A 111 3.89 -8.35 -19.27
N ARG A 112 3.54 -7.48 -20.24
CA ARG A 112 4.22 -7.41 -21.55
C ARG A 112 5.68 -6.96 -21.44
N SER A 113 6.03 -6.09 -20.50
CA SER A 113 7.42 -5.63 -20.32
C SER A 113 8.33 -6.65 -19.63
N HIS A 114 7.74 -7.61 -18.91
CA HIS A 114 8.46 -8.63 -18.14
C HIS A 114 8.30 -10.05 -18.67
N GLY A 115 7.99 -10.21 -19.97
CA GLY A 115 8.35 -11.37 -20.78
C GLY A 115 8.27 -12.73 -20.09
N LEU A 116 7.10 -13.06 -19.54
CA LEU A 116 6.69 -14.45 -19.29
C LEU A 116 5.48 -14.70 -20.19
N ASP A 117 5.68 -14.54 -21.50
CA ASP A 117 4.69 -14.98 -22.47
C ASP A 117 4.85 -16.50 -22.60
N GLU A 118 4.30 -17.23 -21.61
CA GLU A 118 4.31 -18.71 -21.56
C GLU A 118 3.80 -19.32 -22.88
N ARG A 119 3.03 -18.56 -23.69
CA ARG A 119 2.56 -18.96 -25.01
C ARG A 119 3.66 -18.97 -26.06
N ALA A 120 4.55 -17.97 -26.08
CA ALA A 120 5.67 -17.91 -27.03
C ALA A 120 6.74 -18.96 -26.71
N ASP A 121 7.00 -19.20 -25.43
CA ASP A 121 7.93 -20.24 -24.98
C ASP A 121 7.38 -21.66 -25.26
N MET A 122 6.06 -21.84 -25.11
CA MET A 122 5.39 -23.09 -25.45
C MET A 122 5.35 -23.34 -26.96
N GLU A 123 5.14 -22.31 -27.79
CA GLU A 123 5.19 -22.43 -29.25
C GLU A 123 6.60 -22.80 -29.74
N LEU A 124 7.63 -22.17 -29.17
CA LEU A 124 9.03 -22.48 -29.45
C LEU A 124 9.40 -23.91 -29.01
N ALA A 125 8.88 -24.36 -27.86
CA ALA A 125 9.07 -25.74 -27.40
C ALA A 125 8.35 -26.77 -28.29
N THR A 126 7.13 -26.47 -28.78
CA THR A 126 6.45 -27.34 -29.74
C THR A 126 7.11 -27.36 -31.11
N ALA A 127 7.64 -26.22 -31.58
CA ALA A 127 8.39 -26.15 -32.83
C ALA A 127 9.72 -26.93 -32.74
N ALA A 128 10.43 -26.81 -31.60
CA ALA A 128 11.63 -27.60 -31.34
C ALA A 128 11.34 -29.10 -31.20
N ALA A 129 10.21 -29.48 -30.60
CA ALA A 129 9.78 -30.87 -30.52
C ALA A 129 9.40 -31.43 -31.90
N ALA A 130 8.75 -30.65 -32.77
CA ALA A 130 8.45 -31.04 -34.13
C ALA A 130 9.71 -31.24 -34.98
N ASP A 131 10.69 -30.33 -34.88
CA ASP A 131 12.00 -30.46 -35.55
C ASP A 131 12.78 -31.69 -35.05
N LEU A 132 12.75 -31.96 -33.74
CA LEU A 132 13.41 -33.15 -33.18
C LEU A 132 12.75 -34.46 -33.65
N THR A 133 11.44 -34.46 -33.82
CA THR A 133 10.69 -35.63 -34.31
C THR A 133 10.98 -35.92 -35.79
N ASP A 134 11.09 -34.87 -36.60
CA ASP A 134 11.49 -34.94 -38.01
C ASP A 134 12.93 -35.45 -38.19
N ARG A 135 13.86 -35.00 -37.34
CA ARG A 135 15.27 -35.45 -37.35
C ARG A 135 15.48 -36.86 -36.85
N LEU A 136 14.58 -37.37 -35.99
CA LEU A 136 14.62 -38.74 -35.49
C LEU A 136 13.88 -39.72 -36.41
N GLY A 137 13.22 -39.26 -37.47
CA GLY A 137 12.54 -40.11 -38.47
C GLY A 137 11.53 -41.07 -37.84
N LEU A 138 10.82 -40.61 -36.81
CA LEU A 138 9.79 -41.40 -36.11
C LEU A 138 8.41 -41.08 -36.68
N ASP A 139 8.26 -41.27 -37.97
CA ASP A 139 6.99 -41.31 -38.68
C ASP A 139 6.68 -42.77 -39.04
N ASN A 140 6.13 -43.49 -38.05
CA ASN A 140 5.16 -44.59 -38.17
C ASN A 140 4.52 -44.90 -36.81
#